data_AF-A0A1U8KT96-F1
#
_entry.id   AF-A0A1U8KT96-F1
#
_cell.length_a   1.000
_cell.length_b   1.000
_cell.length_c   1.000
_cell.angle_alpha   90.00
_cell.angle_beta   90.00
_cell.angle_gamma   90.00
#
_symmetry.space_group_name_H-M   'P 1'
#
loop_
_entity.id
_entity.type
_entity.pdbx_description
1 polymer ?
#
loop_
_entity_poly.entity_id
_entity_poly.type
_entity_poly.pdbx_seq_one_letter_code
_entity_poly.pdbx_strand_id
1 'polypeptide(L)'
;MAPNLEDRNSVFEFVVRQGNGVKGLVDSGLSTVPEAFVQPPEERISDPIGTTLPPIDLSKLDGHGPDHDEVANQIVRAAETLGFFQVVNHGVPLHLLESLKVSAHEFFSLPPQRKAVYLADVSPSPLVKYVTSFIPEKEKALGWKDYILMQYTNDDEALQHWPQEIK
;
A
#
# COMPACT_ATOMS: atom_id res chain seq x y z
N MET A 1 22.29 -6.29 -18.49
CA MET A 1 22.40 -4.92 -19.04
C MET A 1 21.62 -4.02 -18.10
N ALA A 2 22.20 -2.94 -17.56
CA ALA A 2 21.45 -2.04 -16.70
C ALA A 2 20.30 -1.38 -17.49
N PRO A 3 19.11 -1.20 -16.91
CA PRO A 3 18.01 -0.56 -17.63
C PRO A 3 18.40 0.87 -18.00
N ASN A 4 18.03 1.30 -19.21
CA ASN A 4 18.07 2.71 -19.56
C ASN A 4 16.96 3.42 -18.77
N LEU A 5 17.32 4.40 -17.93
CA LEU A 5 16.39 5.14 -17.07
C LEU A 5 16.47 6.66 -17.34
N GLU A 6 17.02 7.05 -18.49
CA GLU A 6 17.28 8.45 -18.84
C GLU A 6 16.00 9.22 -19.19
N ASP A 7 14.96 8.53 -19.67
CA ASP A 7 13.71 9.15 -20.08
C ASP A 7 12.48 8.45 -19.47
N ARG A 8 11.38 9.20 -19.44
CA ARG A 8 10.11 8.76 -18.85
C ARG A 8 9.57 7.46 -19.45
N ASN A 9 9.70 7.26 -20.77
CA ASN A 9 9.15 6.08 -21.41
C ASN A 9 9.96 4.85 -21.01
N SER A 10 11.29 4.96 -20.97
CA SER A 10 12.15 3.86 -20.53
C SER A 10 11.90 3.49 -19.06
N VAL A 11 11.70 4.48 -18.18
CA VAL A 11 11.29 4.26 -16.78
C VAL A 11 9.93 3.56 -16.73
N PHE A 12 8.94 4.03 -17.49
CA PHE A 12 7.61 3.45 -17.54
C PHE A 12 7.62 1.98 -18.00
N GLU A 13 8.36 1.68 -19.07
CA GLU A 13 8.50 0.31 -19.56
C GLU A 13 9.12 -0.62 -18.51
N PHE A 14 10.21 -0.20 -17.88
CA PHE A 14 10.89 -1.00 -16.86
C PHE A 14 10.02 -1.20 -15.61
N VAL A 15 9.47 -0.12 -15.05
CA VAL A 15 8.74 -0.14 -13.78
C VAL A 15 7.36 -0.75 -13.94
N VAL A 16 6.59 -0.29 -14.93
CA VAL A 16 5.17 -0.61 -15.09
C VAL A 16 4.99 -1.84 -15.99
N ARG A 17 5.43 -1.79 -17.25
CA ARG A 17 5.12 -2.83 -18.24
C ARG A 17 5.83 -4.15 -17.97
N GLN A 18 7.09 -4.08 -17.55
CA GLN A 18 7.87 -5.27 -17.19
C GLN A 18 7.62 -5.73 -15.75
N GLY A 19 6.89 -4.95 -14.93
CA GLY A 19 6.56 -5.31 -13.56
C GLY A 19 7.75 -5.36 -12.60
N ASN A 20 8.81 -4.59 -12.85
CA ASN A 20 9.92 -4.50 -11.88
C ASN A 20 9.54 -3.65 -10.65
N GLY A 21 8.57 -2.74 -10.82
CA GLY A 21 8.13 -1.83 -9.76
C GLY A 21 9.18 -0.80 -9.36
N VAL A 22 8.81 0.09 -8.45
CA VAL A 22 9.78 1.04 -7.86
C VAL A 22 10.80 0.33 -6.98
N LYS A 23 10.46 -0.83 -6.42
CA LYS A 23 11.44 -1.65 -5.67
C LYS A 23 12.56 -2.13 -6.58
N GLY A 24 12.26 -2.70 -7.75
CA GLY A 24 13.29 -3.16 -8.68
C GLY A 24 14.17 -2.02 -9.20
N LEU A 25 13.58 -0.82 -9.29
CA LEU A 25 14.30 0.40 -9.60
C LEU A 25 15.30 0.79 -8.49
N VAL A 26 14.89 0.75 -7.22
CA VAL A 26 15.79 0.96 -6.07
C VAL A 26 16.90 -0.11 -6.02
N ASP A 27 16.54 -1.37 -6.19
CA ASP A 27 17.48 -2.50 -6.18
C ASP A 27 18.54 -2.39 -7.30
N SER A 28 18.25 -1.64 -8.37
CA SER A 28 19.21 -1.38 -9.47
C SER A 28 20.33 -0.40 -9.11
N GLY A 29 20.31 0.19 -7.90
CA GLY A 29 21.36 1.08 -7.41
C GLY A 29 21.18 2.54 -7.85
N LEU A 30 19.93 3.01 -7.94
CA LEU A 30 19.63 4.41 -8.22
C LEU A 30 20.39 5.37 -7.29
N SER A 31 21.02 6.38 -7.88
CA SER A 31 21.68 7.47 -7.14
C SER A 31 20.81 8.73 -7.03
N THR A 32 19.84 8.90 -7.92
CA THR A 32 18.92 10.04 -7.98
C THR A 32 17.51 9.58 -8.34
N VAL A 33 16.48 10.23 -7.80
CA VAL A 33 15.09 9.95 -8.19
C VAL A 33 14.88 10.36 -9.66
N PRO A 34 14.38 9.47 -10.54
CA PRO A 34 14.09 9.84 -11.92
C PRO A 34 13.00 10.91 -12.02
N GLU A 35 13.11 11.80 -13.01
CA GLU A 35 12.17 12.90 -13.23
C GLU A 35 10.71 12.44 -13.32
N ALA A 36 10.47 11.21 -13.81
CA ALA A 36 9.13 10.61 -13.89
C ALA A 36 8.41 10.51 -12.53
N PHE A 37 9.12 10.53 -11.40
CA PHE A 37 8.57 10.45 -10.03
C PHE A 37 8.59 11.79 -9.29
N VAL A 38 9.21 12.82 -9.89
CA VAL A 38 9.29 14.15 -9.28
C VAL A 38 7.92 14.82 -9.36
N GLN A 39 7.26 14.94 -8.22
CA GLN A 39 5.91 15.54 -8.14
C GLN A 39 5.91 16.99 -8.64
N PRO A 40 4.80 17.50 -9.21
CA PRO A 40 4.65 18.92 -9.55
C PRO A 40 4.89 19.83 -8.32
N PRO A 41 5.42 21.06 -8.47
CA PRO A 41 5.68 21.95 -7.35
C PRO A 41 4.48 22.16 -6.42
N GLU A 42 3.26 22.19 -6.97
CA GLU A 42 2.01 22.33 -6.23
C GLU A 42 1.65 21.13 -5.33
N GLU A 43 2.18 19.94 -5.63
CA GLU A 43 1.97 18.70 -4.86
C GLU A 43 3.12 18.44 -3.86
N ARG A 44 4.20 19.23 -3.92
CA ARG A 44 5.34 19.09 -3.00
C ARG A 44 4.97 19.79 -1.69
N ILE A 45 4.78 19.00 -0.65
CA ILE A 45 4.51 19.49 0.71
C ILE A 45 5.70 20.35 1.15
N SER A 46 5.44 21.63 1.45
CA SER A 46 6.48 22.57 1.92
C SER A 46 6.74 22.43 3.42
N ASP A 47 5.72 22.08 4.20
CA ASP A 47 5.79 21.92 5.65
C ASP A 47 4.89 20.76 6.12
N PRO A 48 5.35 19.90 7.04
CA PRO A 48 4.49 18.89 7.64
C PRO A 48 3.40 19.56 8.49
N ILE A 49 2.14 19.39 8.10
CA ILE A 49 0.99 19.80 8.91
C ILE A 49 0.81 18.75 10.01
N GLY A 50 1.34 19.05 11.20
CA GLY A 50 1.25 18.17 12.36
C GLY A 50 0.02 18.47 13.22
N THR A 51 -1.13 17.87 12.90
CA THR A 51 -2.24 17.75 13.86
C THR A 51 -2.44 16.27 14.16
N THR A 52 -1.94 15.82 15.32
CA THR A 52 -2.15 14.45 15.78
C THR A 52 -3.08 14.45 16.99
N LEU A 53 -4.25 13.84 16.84
CA LEU A 53 -5.06 13.46 17.99
C LEU A 53 -4.41 12.26 18.71
N PRO A 54 -4.55 12.14 20.04
CA PRO A 54 -4.17 10.92 20.72
C PRO A 54 -4.98 9.74 20.16
N PRO A 55 -4.40 8.52 20.13
CA PRO A 55 -5.15 7.32 19.72
C PRO A 55 -6.35 7.07 20.63
N ILE A 56 -7.43 6.54 20.06
CA ILE A 56 -8.64 6.14 20.79
C ILE A 56 -8.44 4.72 21.33
N ASP A 57 -8.66 4.53 22.63
CA ASP A 57 -8.58 3.22 23.29
C ASP A 57 -9.90 2.46 23.12
N LEU A 58 -9.87 1.34 22.38
CA LEU A 58 -11.06 0.52 22.11
C LEU A 58 -11.34 -0.55 23.17
N SER A 59 -10.55 -0.65 24.24
CA SER A 59 -10.69 -1.70 25.25
C SER A 59 -12.06 -1.72 25.94
N LYS A 60 -12.78 -0.59 25.94
CA LYS A 60 -14.13 -0.46 26.52
C LYS A 60 -15.25 -0.41 25.48
N LEU A 61 -14.94 -0.56 24.19
CA LEU A 61 -15.93 -0.43 23.12
C LEU A 61 -16.96 -1.56 23.14
N ASP A 62 -16.58 -2.80 23.47
CA ASP A 62 -17.52 -3.93 23.50
C ASP A 62 -18.38 -3.99 24.78
N GLY A 63 -18.21 -3.01 25.68
CA GLY A 63 -18.96 -2.91 26.92
C GLY A 63 -20.35 -2.26 26.76
N HIS A 64 -20.92 -1.89 27.91
CA HIS A 64 -22.18 -1.13 27.98
C HIS A 64 -22.06 0.00 29.01
N GLY A 65 -22.87 1.05 28.83
CA GLY A 65 -22.94 2.18 29.76
C GLY A 65 -21.91 3.28 29.47
N PRO A 66 -21.62 4.16 30.45
CA PRO A 66 -20.93 5.43 30.20
C PRO A 66 -19.55 5.29 29.55
N ASP A 67 -18.82 4.23 29.88
CA ASP A 67 -17.51 3.95 29.30
C ASP A 67 -17.57 3.59 27.81
N HIS A 68 -18.60 2.83 27.38
CA HIS A 68 -18.84 2.53 25.97
C HIS A 68 -19.24 3.80 25.21
N ASP A 69 -20.18 4.56 25.78
CA ASP A 69 -20.69 5.79 25.17
C ASP A 69 -19.57 6.81 24.95
N GLU A 70 -18.62 6.92 25.88
CA GLU A 70 -17.47 7.80 25.75
C GLU A 70 -16.55 7.40 24.59
N VAL A 71 -16.21 6.11 24.43
CA VAL A 71 -15.38 5.64 23.31
C VAL A 71 -16.11 5.87 21.97
N ALA A 72 -17.40 5.57 21.91
CA ALA A 72 -18.22 5.82 20.72
C ALA A 72 -18.25 7.31 20.34
N ASN A 73 -18.43 8.20 21.33
CA ASN A 73 -18.41 9.65 21.13
C ASN A 73 -17.04 10.15 20.65
N GLN A 74 -15.94 9.59 21.15
CA GLN A 74 -14.59 9.93 20.67
C GLN A 74 -14.41 9.57 19.20
N ILE A 75 -14.90 8.40 18.77
CA ILE A 75 -14.86 7.97 17.36
C ILE A 75 -15.67 8.93 16.48
N VAL A 76 -16.92 9.21 16.87
CA VAL A 76 -17.79 10.15 16.14
C VAL A 76 -17.13 11.52 16.01
N ARG A 77 -16.64 12.07 17.12
CA ARG A 77 -16.00 13.39 17.13
C ARG A 77 -14.75 13.44 16.25
N ALA A 78 -13.91 12.41 16.29
CA ALA A 78 -12.70 12.37 15.46
C ALA A 78 -13.04 12.25 13.97
N ALA A 79 -14.06 11.45 13.63
CA ALA A 79 -14.58 11.32 12.26
C ALA A 79 -15.18 12.64 11.75
N GLU A 80 -15.94 13.37 12.57
CA GLU A 80 -16.55 14.66 12.19
C GLU A 80 -15.54 15.80 12.12
N THR A 81 -14.49 15.77 12.95
CA THR A 81 -13.52 16.87 13.05
C THR A 81 -12.37 16.73 12.05
N LEU A 82 -11.72 15.57 12.01
CA LEU A 82 -10.55 15.32 11.16
C LEU A 82 -10.82 14.34 10.02
N GLY A 83 -11.85 13.50 10.12
CA GLY A 83 -12.06 12.38 9.20
C GLY A 83 -11.03 11.26 9.33
N PHE A 84 -10.19 11.29 10.37
CA PHE A 84 -9.13 10.33 10.61
C PHE A 84 -8.82 10.19 12.11
N PHE A 85 -8.50 8.98 12.55
CA PHE A 85 -8.09 8.68 13.92
C PHE A 85 -7.25 7.40 13.97
N GLN A 86 -6.45 7.26 15.03
CA GLN A 86 -5.73 6.04 15.34
C GLN A 86 -6.44 5.30 16.46
N VAL A 87 -6.31 3.98 16.52
CA VAL A 87 -6.90 3.15 17.56
C VAL A 87 -5.86 2.27 18.24
N VAL A 88 -6.02 2.02 19.53
CA VAL A 88 -5.23 1.07 20.32
C VAL A 88 -6.15 0.13 21.07
N ASN A 89 -5.61 -0.99 21.57
CA ASN A 89 -6.38 -2.03 22.27
C ASN A 89 -7.60 -2.53 21.47
N HIS A 90 -7.46 -2.61 20.14
CA HIS A 90 -8.49 -2.99 19.16
C HIS A 90 -8.80 -4.49 19.09
N GLY A 91 -8.31 -5.30 20.05
CA GLY A 91 -8.55 -6.75 20.11
C GLY A 91 -7.78 -7.62 19.10
N VAL A 92 -7.35 -7.08 17.95
CA VAL A 92 -6.49 -7.82 16.99
C VAL A 92 -5.13 -8.19 17.63
N PRO A 93 -4.77 -9.49 17.70
CA PRO A 93 -3.50 -9.94 18.27
C PRO A 93 -2.28 -9.34 17.56
N LEU A 94 -1.31 -8.85 18.32
CA LEU A 94 -0.08 -8.23 17.78
C LEU A 94 0.72 -9.16 16.88
N HIS A 95 0.78 -10.46 17.20
CA HIS A 95 1.51 -11.42 16.38
C HIS A 95 0.93 -11.54 14.97
N LEU A 96 -0.39 -11.38 14.78
CA LEU A 96 -1.00 -11.40 13.44
C LEU A 96 -0.60 -10.17 12.62
N LEU A 97 -0.51 -9.00 13.26
CA LEU A 97 -0.05 -7.77 12.61
C LEU A 97 1.42 -7.88 12.18
N GLU A 98 2.27 -8.48 13.02
CA GLU A 98 3.67 -8.73 12.67
C GLU A 98 3.81 -9.76 11.55
N SER A 99 3.07 -10.87 11.61
CA SER A 99 3.03 -11.86 10.53
C SER A 99 2.61 -11.23 9.20
N LEU A 100 1.58 -10.37 9.19
CA LEU A 100 1.16 -9.66 7.98
C LEU A 100 2.27 -8.79 7.38
N LYS A 101 3.05 -8.09 8.22
CA LYS A 101 4.20 -7.28 7.75
C LYS A 101 5.28 -8.17 7.14
N VAL A 102 5.60 -9.29 7.79
CA VAL A 102 6.57 -10.27 7.29
C VAL A 102 6.13 -10.81 5.94
N SER A 103 4.88 -11.27 5.83
CA SER A 103 4.30 -11.74 4.57
C SER A 103 4.39 -10.68 3.46
N ALA A 104 4.06 -9.42 3.76
CA ALA A 104 4.18 -8.35 2.77
C ALA A 104 5.64 -8.18 2.30
N HIS A 105 6.61 -8.17 3.23
CA HIS A 105 8.02 -8.08 2.88
C HIS A 105 8.51 -9.26 2.04
N GLU A 106 8.10 -10.48 2.38
CA GLU A 106 8.44 -11.69 1.63
C GLU A 106 7.92 -11.61 0.19
N PHE A 107 6.65 -11.22 0.01
CA PHE A 107 6.08 -11.03 -1.32
C PHE A 107 6.88 -10.04 -2.16
N PHE A 108 7.12 -8.83 -1.65
CA PHE A 108 7.80 -7.79 -2.43
C PHE A 108 9.27 -8.12 -2.68
N SER A 109 9.87 -8.99 -1.85
CA SER A 109 11.23 -9.53 -2.02
C SER A 109 11.32 -10.64 -3.05
N LEU A 110 10.19 -11.20 -3.52
CA LEU A 110 10.20 -12.18 -4.61
C LEU A 110 10.81 -11.56 -5.88
N PRO A 111 11.48 -12.38 -6.72
CA PRO A 111 11.93 -11.94 -8.04
C PRO A 111 10.79 -11.34 -8.87
N PRO A 112 11.04 -10.30 -9.69
CA PRO A 112 10.02 -9.64 -10.50
C PRO A 112 9.16 -10.61 -11.30
N GLN A 113 9.73 -11.68 -11.85
CA GLN A 113 9.03 -12.67 -12.67
C GLN A 113 7.93 -13.40 -11.90
N ARG A 114 8.11 -13.59 -10.59
CA ARG A 114 7.09 -14.22 -9.73
C ARG A 114 5.96 -13.27 -9.37
N LYS A 115 6.25 -11.97 -9.29
CA LYS A 115 5.23 -10.94 -9.04
C LYS A 115 4.48 -10.56 -10.31
N ALA A 116 5.14 -10.67 -11.48
CA ALA A 116 4.60 -10.30 -12.77
C ALA A 116 3.34 -11.10 -13.17
N VAL A 117 3.17 -12.30 -12.63
CA VAL A 117 1.95 -13.11 -12.84
C VAL A 117 0.69 -12.46 -12.27
N TYR A 118 0.85 -11.47 -11.38
CA TYR A 118 -0.24 -10.70 -10.81
C TYR A 118 -0.44 -9.33 -11.48
N LEU A 119 0.30 -8.97 -12.54
CA LEU A 119 0.07 -7.71 -13.24
C LEU A 119 -1.37 -7.62 -13.77
N ALA A 120 -1.93 -6.42 -13.84
CA ALA A 120 -3.36 -6.21 -14.16
C ALA A 120 -3.82 -6.90 -15.46
N ASP A 121 -2.97 -6.93 -16.50
CA ASP A 121 -3.26 -7.54 -17.80
C ASP A 121 -2.90 -9.04 -17.88
N VAL A 122 -2.26 -9.58 -16.84
CA VAL A 122 -1.73 -10.96 -16.79
C VAL A 122 -2.47 -11.82 -15.76
N SER A 123 -2.92 -11.21 -14.66
CA SER A 123 -3.49 -11.91 -13.52
C SER A 123 -4.66 -12.80 -13.92
N PRO A 124 -4.70 -14.06 -13.45
CA PRO A 124 -5.80 -14.97 -13.76
C PRO A 124 -7.13 -14.55 -13.10
N SER A 125 -7.09 -13.63 -12.14
CA SER A 125 -8.28 -13.09 -11.48
C SER A 125 -8.25 -11.56 -11.44
N PRO A 126 -9.35 -10.88 -11.80
CA PRO A 126 -9.44 -9.43 -11.71
C PRO A 126 -9.40 -8.91 -10.25
N LEU A 127 -9.53 -9.81 -9.27
CA LEU A 127 -9.55 -9.50 -7.84
C LEU A 127 -8.16 -9.39 -7.23
N VAL A 128 -7.11 -9.87 -7.91
CA VAL A 128 -5.74 -9.84 -7.42
C VAL A 128 -4.85 -9.16 -8.45
N LYS A 129 -4.25 -8.02 -8.08
CA LYS A 129 -3.43 -7.21 -8.98
C LYS A 129 -2.19 -6.67 -8.29
N TYR A 130 -1.01 -6.99 -8.80
CA TYR A 130 0.22 -6.28 -8.53
C TYR A 130 0.30 -5.04 -9.41
N VAL A 131 0.49 -3.89 -8.79
CA VAL A 131 0.47 -2.58 -9.43
C VAL A 131 1.60 -1.72 -8.85
N THR A 132 2.16 -0.87 -9.68
CA THR A 132 3.05 0.23 -9.28
C THR A 132 2.40 1.53 -9.71
N SER A 133 2.48 2.55 -8.87
CA SER A 133 1.69 3.79 -9.02
C SER A 133 0.17 3.57 -9.08
N PHE A 134 -0.63 4.63 -9.11
CA PHE A 134 -2.10 4.50 -9.00
C PHE A 134 -2.75 4.26 -10.37
N ILE A 135 -2.57 5.18 -11.31
CA ILE A 135 -2.99 5.07 -12.72
C ILE A 135 -1.83 5.60 -13.58
N PRO A 136 -0.77 4.80 -13.78
CA PRO A 136 0.47 5.23 -14.42
C PRO A 136 0.27 5.99 -15.73
N GLU A 137 -0.70 5.59 -16.55
CA GLU A 137 -0.94 6.13 -17.89
C GLU A 137 -1.52 7.55 -17.87
N LYS A 138 -2.16 7.96 -16.78
CA LYS A 138 -2.85 9.26 -16.66
C LYS A 138 -2.12 10.25 -15.75
N GLU A 139 -1.10 9.79 -15.04
CA GLU A 139 -0.40 10.57 -14.03
C GLU A 139 0.59 11.56 -14.65
N LYS A 140 0.69 12.77 -14.06
CA LYS A 140 1.74 13.73 -14.43
C LYS A 140 3.10 13.31 -13.89
N ALA A 141 3.14 12.77 -12.69
CA ALA A 141 4.30 12.14 -12.06
C ALA A 141 3.86 10.81 -11.45
N LEU A 142 4.65 9.77 -11.65
CA LEU A 142 4.41 8.44 -11.09
C LEU A 142 4.54 8.49 -9.56
N GLY A 143 3.73 7.70 -8.89
CA GLY A 143 3.81 7.42 -7.47
C GLY A 143 4.99 6.53 -7.15
N TRP A 144 5.74 6.90 -6.10
CA TRP A 144 6.82 6.10 -5.55
C TRP A 144 6.26 4.99 -4.64
N LYS A 145 5.51 4.06 -5.22
CA LYS A 145 4.84 2.99 -4.46
C LYS A 145 4.55 1.77 -5.33
N ASP A 146 4.92 0.60 -4.81
CA ASP A 146 4.44 -0.70 -5.24
C ASP A 146 3.33 -1.18 -4.30
N TYR A 147 2.30 -1.85 -4.83
CA TYR A 147 1.29 -2.51 -4.00
C TYR A 147 0.68 -3.72 -4.69
N ILE A 148 0.13 -4.63 -3.89
CA ILE A 148 -0.75 -5.68 -4.35
C ILE A 148 -2.16 -5.38 -3.83
N LEU A 149 -3.11 -5.31 -4.75
CA LEU A 149 -4.53 -5.23 -4.45
C LEU A 149 -5.07 -6.65 -4.39
N MET A 150 -5.66 -7.03 -3.25
CA MET A 150 -6.31 -8.31 -3.06
C MET A 150 -7.73 -8.05 -2.55
N GLN A 151 -8.71 -8.14 -3.44
CA GLN A 151 -10.11 -8.00 -3.08
C GLN A 151 -10.61 -9.32 -2.50
N TYR A 152 -11.02 -9.28 -1.23
CA TYR A 152 -11.65 -10.42 -0.59
C TYR A 152 -13.14 -10.50 -0.97
N THR A 153 -13.60 -11.70 -1.29
CA THR A 153 -14.98 -12.04 -1.65
C THR A 153 -15.46 -13.23 -0.83
N ASN A 154 -14.72 -14.34 -0.91
CA ASN A 154 -14.89 -15.55 -0.12
C ASN A 154 -13.55 -16.32 -0.03
N ASP A 155 -13.50 -17.31 0.86
CA ASP A 155 -12.30 -18.11 1.10
C ASP A 155 -11.85 -18.93 -0.12
N ASP A 156 -12.78 -19.48 -0.90
CA ASP A 156 -12.44 -20.31 -2.06
C ASP A 156 -11.69 -19.49 -3.13
N GLU A 157 -12.20 -18.31 -3.46
CA GLU A 157 -11.55 -17.38 -4.40
C GLU A 157 -10.21 -16.88 -3.86
N ALA A 158 -10.13 -16.57 -2.57
CA ALA A 158 -8.87 -16.13 -1.95
C ALA A 158 -7.82 -17.25 -2.01
N LEU A 159 -8.17 -18.46 -1.59
CA LEU A 159 -7.27 -19.62 -1.60
C LEU A 159 -6.83 -20.02 -3.01
N GLN A 160 -7.67 -19.80 -4.02
CA GLN A 160 -7.34 -20.08 -5.41
C GLN A 160 -6.44 -19.03 -6.06
N HIS A 161 -6.62 -17.74 -5.73
CA HIS A 161 -6.02 -16.65 -6.50
C HIS A 161 -4.97 -15.82 -5.76
N TRP A 162 -4.98 -15.79 -4.43
CA TRP A 162 -4.00 -15.02 -3.67
C TRP A 162 -2.61 -15.67 -3.79
N PRO A 163 -1.54 -14.88 -3.61
CA PRO A 163 -0.19 -15.42 -3.71
C PRO A 163 0.04 -16.54 -2.70
N GLN A 164 0.40 -17.72 -3.22
CA GLN A 164 0.55 -18.93 -2.41
C GLN A 164 1.89 -19.00 -1.70
N GLU A 165 2.81 -18.11 -2.07
CA GLU A 165 4.22 -18.21 -1.72
C GLU A 165 4.56 -17.44 -0.46
N ILE A 166 3.51 -16.94 0.20
CA ILE A 166 3.54 -16.10 1.39
C ILE A 166 2.63 -16.69 2.50
N LYS A 167 2.34 -17.99 2.44
CA LYS A 167 1.48 -18.68 3.41
C LYS A 167 2.15 -18.89 4.75
#